data_AF-A0A067N807-F1
#
_entry.id   AF-A0A067N807-F1
#
_cell.length_a   1.000
_cell.length_b   1.000
_cell.length_c   1.000
_cell.angle_alpha   90.00
_cell.angle_beta   90.00
_cell.angle_gamma   90.00
#
_symmetry.space_group_name_H-M   'P 1'
#
loop_
_entity.id
_entity.type
_entity.pdbx_description
1 polymer ?
#
loop_
_entity_poly.entity_id
_entity_poly.type
_entity_poly.pdbx_seq_one_letter_code
_entity_poly.pdbx_strand_id
1 'polypeptide(L)'
;MAPTRSQKSTRAASSSTPESRLPSVGKQKLKSSIRQAKRLLAKDKLGANIRVETERRLKSLESDLRNAERADKERAFAEKYRKVKFFDRRKIVRKIAQAKKSIASSSTPAKELPALHESLLAHRVDLNYVLHYPKTQKYIALYPSAPSTEETQGATNKTRDELRTRVRKAMEKGEMDQEPELTMNKWHNGAGLESEERVFKKKDGKQEEKSGIAKDEFFGDDDDDEEEE
;
A
#
# COMPACT_ATOMS: atom_id res chain seq x y z
N MET A 1 -32.25 30.33 -44.21
CA MET A 1 -31.63 29.22 -43.44
C MET A 1 -31.23 29.77 -42.07
N ALA A 2 -31.40 29.02 -40.99
CA ALA A 2 -31.03 29.46 -39.63
C ALA A 2 -30.01 28.48 -39.00
N PRO A 3 -28.98 28.96 -38.29
CA PRO A 3 -27.95 28.09 -37.72
C PRO A 3 -28.48 27.29 -36.53
N THR A 4 -28.09 26.01 -36.45
CA THR A 4 -28.54 25.09 -35.40
C THR A 4 -27.78 25.31 -34.08
N ARG A 5 -28.54 25.36 -32.98
CA ARG A 5 -28.01 25.63 -31.63
C ARG A 5 -27.30 24.41 -31.06
N SER A 6 -25.97 24.38 -31.14
CA SER A 6 -25.13 23.32 -30.57
C SER A 6 -25.44 23.09 -29.08
N GLN A 7 -25.73 21.84 -28.70
CA GLN A 7 -25.96 21.47 -27.31
C GLN A 7 -24.65 21.07 -26.62
N LYS A 8 -24.35 21.77 -25.53
CA LYS A 8 -23.13 21.56 -24.73
C LYS A 8 -23.27 20.30 -23.86
N SER A 9 -22.54 19.26 -24.20
CA SER A 9 -22.54 17.98 -23.46
C SER A 9 -22.21 18.19 -21.97
N THR A 10 -23.17 17.89 -21.09
CA THR A 10 -22.98 17.88 -19.63
C THR A 10 -22.41 16.53 -19.20
N ARG A 11 -21.08 16.46 -19.09
CA ARG A 11 -20.33 15.28 -18.65
C ARG A 11 -20.82 14.81 -17.28
N ALA A 12 -21.55 13.70 -17.25
CA ALA A 12 -22.13 13.15 -16.03
C ALA A 12 -21.04 12.80 -15.00
N ALA A 13 -21.29 13.16 -13.73
CA ALA A 13 -20.41 12.79 -12.62
C ALA A 13 -20.64 11.32 -12.25
N SER A 14 -19.57 10.54 -12.16
CA SER A 14 -19.65 9.13 -11.75
C SER A 14 -19.99 9.02 -10.27
N SER A 15 -21.08 8.33 -9.97
CA SER A 15 -21.62 8.12 -8.61
C SER A 15 -20.76 7.11 -7.82
N SER A 16 -19.60 7.56 -7.34
CA SER A 16 -18.89 6.88 -6.25
C SER A 16 -19.67 7.05 -4.93
N THR A 17 -19.66 6.03 -4.08
CA THR A 17 -20.51 5.97 -2.88
C THR A 17 -20.11 7.02 -1.83
N PRO A 18 -21.06 7.77 -1.24
CA PRO A 18 -20.78 8.90 -0.35
C PRO A 18 -20.46 8.49 1.10
N GLU A 19 -19.83 7.33 1.31
CA GLU A 19 -19.59 6.76 2.64
C GLU A 19 -18.35 7.37 3.31
N SER A 20 -18.53 8.04 4.45
CA SER A 20 -17.49 8.42 5.43
C SER A 20 -16.42 9.46 5.09
N ARG A 21 -16.42 10.12 3.92
CA ARG A 21 -15.57 11.33 3.69
C ARG A 21 -16.27 12.64 4.08
N LEU A 22 -16.68 12.73 5.35
CA LEU A 22 -16.83 14.04 6.00
C LEU A 22 -15.49 14.80 5.89
N PRO A 23 -15.50 16.13 5.62
CA PRO A 23 -14.26 16.89 5.51
C PRO A 23 -13.53 16.87 6.86
N SER A 24 -12.41 16.14 6.91
CA SER A 24 -11.64 15.92 8.14
C SER A 24 -11.31 17.26 8.79
N VAL A 25 -11.96 17.52 9.93
CA VAL A 25 -11.78 18.76 10.68
C VAL A 25 -10.34 18.75 11.19
N GLY A 26 -9.47 19.50 10.51
CA GLY A 26 -8.02 19.42 10.73
C GLY A 26 -7.65 19.52 12.21
N LYS A 27 -6.69 18.71 12.66
CA LYS A 27 -6.35 18.49 14.09
C LYS A 27 -6.23 19.76 14.94
N GLN A 28 -5.78 20.88 14.37
CA GLN A 28 -5.75 22.19 15.03
C GLN A 28 -7.16 22.73 15.36
N LYS A 29 -8.14 22.56 14.46
CA LYS A 29 -9.55 22.90 14.68
C LYS A 29 -10.16 22.02 15.77
N LEU A 30 -9.94 20.70 15.76
CA LEU A 30 -10.38 19.80 16.84
C LEU A 30 -9.80 20.22 18.20
N LYS A 31 -8.48 20.45 18.28
CA LYS A 31 -7.83 20.96 19.50
C LYS A 31 -8.35 22.33 19.93
N SER A 32 -8.81 23.18 19.00
CA SER A 32 -9.49 24.44 19.33
C SER A 32 -10.87 24.22 19.94
N SER A 33 -11.70 23.39 19.32
CA SER A 33 -13.05 23.06 19.80
C SER A 33 -13.02 22.39 21.18
N ILE A 34 -12.04 21.51 21.46
CA ILE A 34 -11.85 20.91 22.80
C ILE A 34 -11.52 21.98 23.84
N ARG A 35 -10.62 22.94 23.53
CA ARG A 35 -10.31 24.06 24.43
C ARG A 35 -11.53 24.96 24.66
N GLN A 36 -12.34 25.22 23.62
CA GLN A 36 -13.57 25.99 23.72
C GLN A 36 -14.61 25.28 24.61
N ALA A 37 -14.82 23.97 24.43
CA ALA A 37 -15.71 23.17 25.27
C ALA A 37 -15.26 23.15 26.74
N LYS A 38 -13.96 22.94 27.00
CA LYS A 38 -13.40 22.97 28.37
C LYS A 38 -13.52 24.35 29.03
N ARG A 39 -13.29 25.44 28.28
CA ARG A 39 -13.54 26.83 28.74
C ARG A 39 -15.01 27.14 28.99
N LEU A 40 -15.94 26.45 28.33
CA LEU A 40 -17.37 26.64 28.52
C LEU A 40 -17.87 25.88 29.76
N LEU A 41 -17.40 24.65 29.97
CA LEU A 41 -17.71 23.85 31.17
C LEU A 41 -17.17 24.45 32.47
N ALA A 42 -16.03 25.15 32.38
CA ALA A 42 -15.39 25.87 33.48
C ALA A 42 -16.05 27.21 33.86
N LYS A 43 -17.27 27.49 33.37
CA LYS A 43 -18.08 28.62 33.86
C LYS A 43 -19.12 28.12 34.85
N ASP A 44 -19.24 28.80 35.99
CA ASP A 44 -20.12 28.38 37.09
C ASP A 44 -21.61 28.51 36.72
N LYS A 45 -21.96 29.56 35.97
CA LYS A 45 -23.33 29.87 35.53
C LYS A 45 -23.66 29.18 34.21
N LEU A 46 -23.76 27.85 34.23
CA LEU A 46 -24.23 27.03 33.10
C LEU A 46 -25.53 26.28 33.43
N GLY A 47 -26.50 26.31 32.51
CA GLY A 47 -27.70 25.49 32.63
C GLY A 47 -27.37 23.99 32.46
N ALA A 48 -28.04 23.12 33.23
CA ALA A 48 -27.72 21.70 33.31
C ALA A 48 -27.70 21.00 31.94
N ASN A 49 -28.69 21.26 31.07
CA ASN A 49 -28.77 20.71 29.72
C ASN A 49 -27.52 21.05 28.89
N ILE A 50 -27.09 22.32 28.94
CA ILE A 50 -25.91 22.80 28.21
C ILE A 50 -24.63 22.14 28.74
N ARG A 51 -24.51 21.90 30.06
CA ARG A 51 -23.39 21.16 30.64
C ARG A 51 -23.35 19.71 30.12
N VAL A 52 -24.47 18.99 30.15
CA VAL A 52 -24.57 17.60 29.64
C VAL A 52 -24.28 17.53 28.13
N GLU A 53 -24.79 18.45 27.33
CA GLU A 53 -24.51 18.54 25.89
C GLU A 53 -23.03 18.83 25.60
N THR A 54 -22.42 19.75 26.34
CA THR A 54 -21.02 20.14 26.13
C THR A 54 -20.04 19.09 26.63
N GLU A 55 -20.38 18.31 27.66
CA GLU A 55 -19.66 17.08 28.06
C GLU A 55 -19.73 15.99 26.99
N ARG A 56 -20.93 15.70 26.46
CA ARG A 56 -21.13 14.75 25.34
C ARG A 56 -20.31 15.17 24.11
N ARG A 57 -20.36 16.46 23.75
CA ARG A 57 -19.61 17.04 22.63
C ARG A 57 -18.09 17.00 22.86
N LEU A 58 -17.63 17.28 24.07
CA LEU A 58 -16.22 17.17 24.45
C LEU A 58 -15.72 15.73 24.28
N LYS A 59 -16.48 14.75 24.77
CA LYS A 59 -16.16 13.31 24.63
C LYS A 59 -16.03 12.91 23.15
N SER A 60 -16.96 13.35 22.29
CA SER A 60 -16.89 13.14 20.84
C SER A 60 -15.62 13.74 20.23
N LEU A 61 -15.35 15.02 20.49
CA LEU A 61 -14.19 15.73 19.96
C LEU A 61 -12.86 15.10 20.42
N GLU A 62 -12.80 14.55 21.63
CA GLU A 62 -11.63 13.81 22.10
C GLU A 62 -11.46 12.45 21.42
N SER A 63 -12.54 11.72 21.09
CA SER A 63 -12.43 10.53 20.23
C SER A 63 -12.00 10.89 18.80
N ASP A 64 -12.54 11.97 18.22
CA ASP A 64 -12.18 12.45 16.88
C ASP A 64 -10.69 12.82 16.81
N LEU A 65 -10.18 13.50 17.86
CA LEU A 65 -8.77 13.83 17.96
C LEU A 65 -7.89 12.57 18.08
N ARG A 66 -8.26 11.60 18.92
CA ARG A 66 -7.53 10.32 19.05
C ARG A 66 -7.50 9.54 17.73
N ASN A 67 -8.58 9.59 16.96
CA ASN A 67 -8.67 8.98 15.64
C ASN A 67 -7.79 9.71 14.61
N ALA A 68 -7.78 11.04 14.60
CA ALA A 68 -6.90 11.84 13.75
C ALA A 68 -5.41 11.62 14.07
N GLU A 69 -5.04 11.58 15.34
CA GLU A 69 -3.66 11.31 15.77
C GLU A 69 -3.23 9.85 15.52
N ARG A 70 -4.17 8.90 15.47
CA ARG A 70 -3.92 7.54 14.99
C ARG A 70 -3.67 7.53 13.48
N ALA A 71 -4.55 8.18 12.69
CA ALA A 71 -4.44 8.23 11.24
C ALA A 71 -3.14 8.91 10.76
N ASP A 72 -2.67 9.96 11.44
CA ASP A 72 -1.38 10.58 11.16
C ASP A 72 -0.20 9.65 11.46
N LYS A 73 -0.25 8.87 12.55
CA LYS A 73 0.77 7.84 12.86
C LYS A 73 0.77 6.72 11.83
N GLU A 74 -0.42 6.24 11.43
CA GLU A 74 -0.56 5.21 10.39
C GLU A 74 -0.03 5.70 9.04
N ARG A 75 -0.29 6.96 8.64
CA ARG A 75 0.31 7.56 7.43
C ARG A 75 1.83 7.59 7.53
N ALA A 76 2.38 8.13 8.61
CA ALA A 76 3.83 8.28 8.79
C ALA A 76 4.56 6.92 8.78
N PHE A 77 4.00 5.88 9.41
CA PHE A 77 4.57 4.53 9.35
C PHE A 77 4.34 3.84 8.01
N ALA A 78 3.19 4.05 7.35
CA ALA A 78 2.95 3.53 6.00
C ALA A 78 3.97 4.08 5.00
N GLU A 79 4.26 5.39 5.04
CA GLU A 79 5.28 6.04 4.21
C GLU A 79 6.69 5.53 4.55
N LYS A 80 7.10 5.62 5.82
CA LYS A 80 8.44 5.24 6.31
C LYS A 80 8.79 3.77 6.00
N TYR A 81 7.84 2.86 6.15
CA TYR A 81 8.08 1.42 5.93
C TYR A 81 7.61 0.91 4.57
N ARG A 82 7.08 1.77 3.67
CA ARG A 82 6.58 1.39 2.33
C ARG A 82 7.61 0.59 1.53
N LYS A 83 8.84 1.10 1.45
CA LYS A 83 9.94 0.49 0.68
C LYS A 83 10.45 -0.79 1.35
N VAL A 84 10.61 -0.78 2.68
CA VAL A 84 11.06 -1.96 3.45
C VAL A 84 10.08 -3.13 3.29
N LYS A 85 8.77 -2.88 3.54
CA LYS A 85 7.72 -3.88 3.30
C LYS A 85 7.64 -4.34 1.85
N PHE A 86 7.86 -3.45 0.87
CA PHE A 86 7.91 -3.83 -0.54
C PHE A 86 9.05 -4.81 -0.85
N PHE A 87 10.26 -4.56 -0.34
CA PHE A 87 11.39 -5.47 -0.54
C PHE A 87 11.20 -6.80 0.19
N ASP A 88 10.70 -6.81 1.42
CA ASP A 88 10.38 -8.05 2.14
C ASP A 88 9.32 -8.86 1.37
N ARG A 89 8.18 -8.26 0.96
CA ARG A 89 7.17 -8.95 0.14
C ARG A 89 7.76 -9.51 -1.15
N ARG A 90 8.58 -8.72 -1.88
CA ARG A 90 9.19 -9.18 -3.14
C ARG A 90 10.17 -10.35 -2.92
N LYS A 91 10.94 -10.33 -1.82
CA LYS A 91 11.80 -11.47 -1.42
C LYS A 91 10.96 -12.72 -1.10
N ILE A 92 9.87 -12.57 -0.34
CA ILE A 92 9.01 -13.68 0.09
C ILE A 92 8.25 -14.29 -1.08
N VAL A 93 7.59 -13.48 -1.94
CA VAL A 93 6.87 -13.96 -3.13
C VAL A 93 7.81 -14.73 -4.07
N ARG A 94 9.07 -14.28 -4.24
CA ARG A 94 10.07 -15.04 -5.00
C ARG A 94 10.38 -16.39 -4.35
N LYS A 95 10.51 -16.46 -3.03
CA LYS A 95 10.73 -17.73 -2.30
C LYS A 95 9.53 -18.68 -2.40
N ILE A 96 8.29 -18.16 -2.29
CA ILE A 96 7.06 -18.94 -2.49
C ILE A 96 7.02 -19.53 -3.90
N ALA A 97 7.31 -18.73 -4.93
CA ALA A 97 7.36 -19.20 -6.32
C ALA A 97 8.49 -20.24 -6.54
N GLN A 98 9.66 -20.05 -5.92
CA GLN A 98 10.75 -21.01 -5.95
C GLN A 98 10.36 -22.34 -5.27
N ALA A 99 9.79 -22.30 -4.07
CA ALA A 99 9.34 -23.50 -3.35
C ALA A 99 8.25 -24.26 -4.13
N LYS A 100 7.24 -23.54 -4.69
CA LYS A 100 6.23 -24.14 -5.58
C LYS A 100 6.87 -24.78 -6.82
N LYS A 101 7.88 -24.16 -7.44
CA LYS A 101 8.62 -24.74 -8.59
C LYS A 101 9.42 -25.98 -8.20
N SER A 102 10.05 -25.99 -7.02
CA SER A 102 10.76 -27.17 -6.50
C SER A 102 9.81 -28.33 -6.26
N ILE A 103 8.70 -28.12 -5.53
CA ILE A 103 7.68 -29.15 -5.27
C ILE A 103 7.06 -29.71 -6.56
N ALA A 104 6.92 -28.88 -7.61
CA ALA A 104 6.43 -29.30 -8.92
C ALA A 104 7.50 -29.93 -9.83
N SER A 105 8.75 -30.08 -9.38
CA SER A 105 9.83 -30.68 -10.16
C SER A 105 9.91 -32.18 -9.94
N SER A 106 9.80 -32.96 -11.01
CA SER A 106 9.96 -34.43 -10.99
C SER A 106 11.36 -34.89 -10.53
N SER A 107 12.33 -33.98 -10.38
CA SER A 107 13.67 -34.26 -9.90
C SER A 107 13.85 -34.13 -8.38
N THR A 108 12.87 -33.61 -7.62
CA THR A 108 13.02 -33.53 -6.15
C THR A 108 12.78 -34.89 -5.51
N PRO A 109 13.69 -35.38 -4.63
CA PRO A 109 13.52 -36.66 -3.97
C PRO A 109 12.39 -36.59 -2.94
N ALA A 110 11.61 -37.67 -2.82
CA ALA A 110 10.43 -37.73 -1.94
C ALA A 110 10.74 -37.42 -0.46
N LYS A 111 12.00 -37.58 -0.02
CA LYS A 111 12.48 -37.23 1.32
C LYS A 111 12.53 -35.71 1.59
N GLU A 112 12.68 -34.88 0.56
CA GLU A 112 12.79 -33.42 0.68
C GLU A 112 11.42 -32.72 0.56
N LEU A 113 10.44 -33.35 -0.09
CA LEU A 113 9.07 -32.83 -0.21
C LEU A 113 8.46 -32.31 1.12
N PRO A 114 8.50 -33.03 2.27
CA PRO A 114 7.94 -32.51 3.51
C PRO A 114 8.63 -31.22 3.98
N ALA A 115 9.96 -31.12 3.86
CA ALA A 115 10.72 -29.91 4.21
C ALA A 115 10.42 -28.74 3.25
N LEU A 116 10.23 -29.04 1.96
CA LEU A 116 9.79 -28.05 0.97
C LEU A 116 8.38 -27.52 1.30
N HIS A 117 7.44 -28.39 1.66
CA HIS A 117 6.09 -28.00 2.11
C HIS A 117 6.13 -27.16 3.40
N GLU A 118 6.94 -27.53 4.40
CA GLU A 118 7.12 -26.71 5.61
C GLU A 118 7.70 -25.32 5.27
N SER A 119 8.72 -25.26 4.39
CA SER A 119 9.30 -23.99 3.95
C SER A 119 8.30 -23.09 3.22
N LEU A 120 7.41 -23.68 2.41
CA LEU A 120 6.32 -22.97 1.72
C LEU A 120 5.32 -22.39 2.74
N LEU A 121 4.92 -23.16 3.74
CA LEU A 121 4.05 -22.69 4.83
C LEU A 121 4.72 -21.58 5.66
N ALA A 122 6.00 -21.73 5.99
CA ALA A 122 6.78 -20.70 6.68
C ALA A 122 6.83 -19.39 5.88
N HIS A 123 6.99 -19.45 4.56
CA HIS A 123 6.98 -18.26 3.71
C HIS A 123 5.58 -17.64 3.51
N ARG A 124 4.50 -18.42 3.64
CA ARG A 124 3.12 -17.90 3.68
C ARG A 124 2.83 -17.17 5.00
N VAL A 125 3.28 -17.73 6.12
CA VAL A 125 3.30 -17.05 7.44
C VAL A 125 4.11 -15.75 7.35
N ASP A 126 5.30 -15.77 6.73
CA ASP A 126 6.11 -14.57 6.53
C ASP A 126 5.38 -13.53 5.66
N LEU A 127 4.69 -13.93 4.58
CA LEU A 127 3.95 -13.00 3.71
C LEU A 127 2.80 -12.34 4.50
N ASN A 128 1.97 -13.13 5.17
CA ASN A 128 0.88 -12.63 6.00
C ASN A 128 1.36 -11.69 7.10
N TYR A 129 2.52 -11.98 7.73
CA TYR A 129 3.16 -11.08 8.67
C TYR A 129 3.42 -9.69 8.06
N VAL A 130 3.94 -9.58 6.83
CA VAL A 130 4.21 -8.25 6.22
C VAL A 130 2.91 -7.52 5.83
N LEU A 131 1.90 -8.26 5.37
CA LEU A 131 0.60 -7.73 4.97
C LEU A 131 -0.18 -7.16 6.17
N HIS A 132 -0.41 -7.98 7.18
CA HIS A 132 -1.29 -7.68 8.31
C HIS A 132 -0.58 -7.03 9.51
N TYR A 133 0.72 -6.71 9.39
CA TYR A 133 1.49 -6.03 10.44
C TYR A 133 0.80 -4.73 10.93
N PRO A 134 0.65 -4.51 12.25
CA PRO A 134 -0.03 -3.34 12.81
C PRO A 134 0.47 -2.00 12.27
N LYS A 135 -0.44 -1.23 11.65
CA LYS A 135 -0.14 0.09 11.03
C LYS A 135 0.35 1.15 12.02
N THR A 136 0.07 0.96 13.31
CA THR A 136 0.40 1.88 14.41
C THR A 136 1.72 1.57 15.11
N GLN A 137 2.48 0.57 14.64
CA GLN A 137 3.74 0.12 15.26
C GLN A 137 4.92 0.22 14.29
N LYS A 138 6.15 0.36 14.83
CA LYS A 138 7.40 0.23 14.07
C LYS A 138 7.44 -1.15 13.42
N TYR A 139 7.61 -1.22 12.10
CA TYR A 139 7.79 -2.47 11.39
C TYR A 139 9.17 -3.09 11.70
N ILE A 140 9.19 -4.38 12.04
CA ILE A 140 10.41 -5.18 12.20
C ILE A 140 10.60 -5.97 10.90
N ALA A 141 11.70 -5.71 10.19
CA ALA A 141 11.96 -6.30 8.88
C ALA A 141 12.33 -7.79 8.99
N LEU A 142 11.92 -8.58 8.00
CA LEU A 142 12.29 -10.01 7.92
C LEU A 142 13.66 -10.20 7.24
N TYR A 143 14.01 -9.34 6.29
CA TYR A 143 15.28 -9.41 5.56
C TYR A 143 16.00 -8.05 5.58
N PRO A 144 16.52 -7.61 6.74
CA PRO A 144 17.24 -6.34 6.89
C PRO A 144 18.43 -6.27 5.91
N SER A 145 18.73 -5.05 5.45
CA SER A 145 19.77 -4.81 4.43
C SER A 145 21.15 -4.50 5.02
N ALA A 146 21.26 -4.36 6.33
CA ALA A 146 22.49 -4.15 7.08
C ALA A 146 22.38 -4.92 8.40
N PRO A 147 23.49 -5.47 8.94
CA PRO A 147 23.50 -6.02 10.29
C PRO A 147 23.23 -4.91 11.31
N SER A 148 22.46 -5.21 12.36
CA SER A 148 22.27 -4.34 13.52
C SER A 148 22.97 -4.92 14.74
N THR A 149 23.32 -4.08 15.72
CA THR A 149 24.00 -4.50 16.96
C THR A 149 23.21 -5.60 17.69
N GLU A 150 23.91 -6.65 18.15
CA GLU A 150 23.31 -7.92 18.58
C GLU A 150 22.27 -7.77 19.71
N GLU A 151 22.53 -6.88 20.68
CA GLU A 151 21.60 -6.53 21.76
C GLU A 151 20.24 -6.08 21.23
N THR A 152 20.24 -5.28 20.16
CA THR A 152 19.01 -4.80 19.50
C THR A 152 18.33 -5.90 18.68
N GLN A 153 19.09 -6.87 18.16
CA GLN A 153 18.54 -8.05 17.50
C GLN A 153 17.78 -8.93 18.49
N GLY A 154 18.32 -9.19 19.68
CA GLY A 154 17.72 -10.10 20.68
C GLY A 154 16.27 -9.77 21.03
N ALA A 155 15.97 -8.51 21.33
CA ALA A 155 14.62 -8.07 21.67
C ALA A 155 13.68 -7.94 20.44
N THR A 156 14.21 -7.55 19.27
CA THR A 156 13.40 -7.42 18.05
C THR A 156 13.10 -8.77 17.38
N ASN A 157 13.98 -9.76 17.53
CA ASN A 157 13.73 -11.14 17.12
C ASN A 157 12.60 -11.77 17.94
N LYS A 158 12.62 -11.65 19.29
CA LYS A 158 11.55 -12.16 20.16
C LYS A 158 10.17 -11.63 19.76
N THR A 159 10.04 -10.30 19.67
CA THR A 159 8.77 -9.64 19.29
C THR A 159 8.35 -9.94 17.84
N ARG A 160 9.29 -10.11 16.90
CA ARG A 160 9.00 -10.62 15.54
C ARG A 160 8.41 -12.03 15.60
N ASP A 161 9.02 -12.94 16.36
CA ASP A 161 8.63 -14.35 16.35
C ASP A 161 7.35 -14.60 17.16
N GLU A 162 7.10 -13.85 18.23
CA GLU A 162 5.77 -13.71 18.86
C GLU A 162 4.70 -13.35 17.81
N LEU A 163 4.92 -12.31 17.01
CA LEU A 163 4.00 -11.92 15.93
C LEU A 163 3.86 -12.99 14.85
N ARG A 164 4.93 -13.71 14.48
CA ARG A 164 4.86 -14.83 13.50
C ARG A 164 4.09 -16.03 14.07
N THR A 165 4.21 -16.35 15.36
CA THR A 165 3.36 -17.40 15.98
C THR A 165 1.89 -16.99 16.05
N ARG A 166 1.59 -15.70 16.30
CA ARG A 166 0.22 -15.17 16.21
C ARG A 166 -0.34 -15.28 14.79
N VAL A 167 0.46 -14.92 13.78
CA VAL A 167 0.08 -15.05 12.36
C VAL A 167 -0.22 -16.51 11.99
N ARG A 168 0.64 -17.45 12.42
CA ARG A 168 0.42 -18.88 12.21
C ARG A 168 -0.90 -19.35 12.82
N LYS A 169 -1.17 -19.02 14.09
CA LYS A 169 -2.44 -19.37 14.78
C LYS A 169 -3.68 -18.76 14.11
N ALA A 170 -3.56 -17.55 13.55
CA ALA A 170 -4.65 -16.92 12.80
C ALA A 170 -4.89 -17.61 11.44
N MET A 171 -3.85 -18.09 10.76
CA MET A 171 -3.98 -18.93 9.56
C MET A 171 -4.59 -20.30 9.89
N GLU A 172 -4.11 -20.97 10.95
CA GLU A 172 -4.65 -22.26 11.45
C GLU A 172 -6.14 -22.16 11.79
N LYS A 173 -6.59 -21.02 12.33
CA LYS A 173 -8.00 -20.73 12.62
C LYS A 173 -8.83 -20.30 11.38
N GLY A 174 -8.19 -20.02 10.25
CA GLY A 174 -8.85 -19.50 9.04
C GLY A 174 -9.21 -18.01 9.10
N GLU A 175 -8.63 -17.23 10.02
CA GLU A 175 -8.81 -15.76 10.09
C GLU A 175 -7.99 -15.01 9.02
N MET A 176 -7.03 -15.68 8.36
CA MET A 176 -6.19 -15.10 7.30
C MET A 176 -5.89 -16.13 6.20
N ASP A 177 -5.62 -15.64 4.99
CA ASP A 177 -5.39 -16.43 3.79
C ASP A 177 -4.30 -17.51 3.96
N GLN A 178 -4.59 -18.73 3.51
CA GLN A 178 -3.61 -19.82 3.42
C GLN A 178 -2.73 -19.73 2.15
N GLU A 179 -3.18 -19.00 1.12
CA GLU A 179 -2.45 -18.75 -0.14
C GLU A 179 -2.34 -17.23 -0.42
N PRO A 180 -1.75 -16.42 0.47
CA PRO A 180 -1.75 -14.95 0.37
C PRO A 180 -1.04 -14.40 -0.89
N GLU A 181 -0.25 -15.23 -1.59
CA GLU A 181 0.29 -14.88 -2.90
C GLU A 181 -0.79 -14.73 -3.99
N LEU A 182 -1.90 -15.46 -3.91
CA LEU A 182 -2.99 -15.42 -4.90
C LEU A 182 -3.83 -14.15 -4.73
N THR A 183 -4.18 -13.82 -3.49
CA THR A 183 -4.93 -12.59 -3.18
C THR A 183 -4.08 -11.36 -3.48
N MET A 184 -2.79 -11.35 -3.12
CA MET A 184 -1.87 -10.26 -3.46
C MET A 184 -1.72 -9.99 -4.97
N ASN A 185 -1.55 -11.02 -5.79
CA ASN A 185 -1.39 -10.83 -7.24
C ASN A 185 -2.66 -10.24 -7.88
N LYS A 186 -3.84 -10.55 -7.35
CA LYS A 186 -5.12 -9.99 -7.80
C LYS A 186 -5.19 -8.45 -7.65
N TRP A 187 -4.55 -7.89 -6.62
CA TRP A 187 -4.49 -6.45 -6.37
C TRP A 187 -3.45 -5.72 -7.23
N HIS A 188 -2.42 -6.42 -7.70
CA HIS A 188 -1.44 -5.86 -8.63
C HIS A 188 -1.91 -5.85 -10.09
N ASN A 189 -2.80 -6.77 -10.47
CA ASN A 189 -3.22 -7.00 -11.85
C ASN A 189 -4.68 -6.56 -12.16
N GLY A 190 -5.37 -5.85 -11.26
CA GLY A 190 -6.84 -5.75 -11.33
C GLY A 190 -7.51 -4.50 -10.74
N ALA A 191 -7.10 -3.29 -11.16
CA ALA A 191 -7.95 -2.08 -11.12
C ALA A 191 -7.29 -0.90 -11.89
N GLY A 192 -7.53 -0.70 -13.19
CA GLY A 192 -8.28 -1.55 -14.12
C GLY A 192 -8.35 -0.93 -15.51
N LEU A 193 -8.42 -1.77 -16.53
CA LEU A 193 -8.93 -1.44 -17.86
C LEU A 193 -9.57 -2.72 -18.39
N GLU A 194 -10.81 -2.64 -18.86
CA GLU A 194 -11.47 -3.79 -19.48
C GLU A 194 -10.80 -4.06 -20.82
N SER A 195 -10.39 -5.31 -21.05
CA SER A 195 -9.69 -5.71 -22.25
C SER A 195 -10.66 -5.95 -23.40
N GLU A 196 -11.24 -4.87 -23.94
CA GLU A 196 -11.86 -4.93 -25.26
C GLU A 196 -10.83 -5.41 -26.30
N GLU A 197 -11.23 -6.36 -27.14
CA GLU A 197 -10.36 -6.98 -28.12
C GLU A 197 -9.93 -5.96 -29.19
N ARG A 198 -8.70 -5.46 -29.09
CA ARG A 198 -8.06 -4.69 -30.16
C ARG A 198 -7.65 -5.61 -31.31
N VAL A 199 -8.64 -6.04 -32.09
CA VAL A 199 -8.48 -6.73 -33.38
C VAL A 199 -7.54 -5.92 -34.26
N PHE A 200 -6.31 -6.40 -34.44
CA PHE A 200 -5.24 -5.67 -35.13
C PHE A 200 -5.44 -5.73 -36.65
N LYS A 201 -6.39 -4.93 -37.15
CA LYS A 201 -6.76 -4.89 -38.56
C LYS A 201 -5.70 -4.17 -39.38
N LYS A 202 -4.74 -4.93 -39.92
CA LYS A 202 -3.80 -4.45 -40.95
C LYS A 202 -4.56 -3.74 -42.08
N LYS A 203 -3.99 -2.64 -42.57
CA LYS A 203 -4.36 -1.98 -43.82
C LYS A 203 -3.08 -1.54 -44.52
N ASP A 204 -2.81 -2.15 -45.65
CA ASP A 204 -1.66 -1.85 -46.51
C ASP A 204 -2.01 -0.76 -47.55
N GLY A 205 -1.04 0.08 -47.90
CA GLY A 205 -1.13 1.10 -48.97
C GLY A 205 -1.89 2.39 -48.61
N LYS A 206 -1.53 3.57 -49.12
CA LYS A 206 -0.57 3.90 -50.19
C LYS A 206 -0.07 5.37 -50.08
N GLN A 207 1.08 5.64 -50.71
CA GLN A 207 1.70 6.93 -51.11
C GLN A 207 0.73 8.11 -51.37
N GLU A 208 1.11 9.40 -51.21
CA GLU A 208 2.44 10.08 -51.07
C GLU A 208 2.25 11.47 -50.36
N GLU A 209 3.13 12.50 -50.28
CA GLU A 209 4.34 12.99 -51.01
C GLU A 209 5.15 14.02 -50.13
N LYS A 210 6.16 14.73 -50.69
CA LYS A 210 6.89 15.96 -50.22
C LYS A 210 6.27 16.81 -49.08
N SER A 211 7.01 17.41 -48.12
CA SER A 211 8.30 18.14 -48.23
C SER A 211 8.91 18.49 -46.85
N GLY A 212 10.19 18.95 -46.82
CA GLY A 212 10.82 19.63 -45.68
C GLY A 212 11.95 18.84 -44.99
N ILE A 213 13.20 19.28 -45.13
CA ILE A 213 14.37 18.71 -44.45
C ILE A 213 14.92 19.72 -43.44
N ALA A 214 15.10 19.28 -42.20
CA ALA A 214 16.11 19.78 -41.27
C ALA A 214 16.55 18.59 -40.39
N LYS A 215 17.86 18.39 -40.25
CA LYS A 215 18.47 17.51 -39.24
C LYS A 215 19.25 18.41 -38.29
N ASP A 216 19.08 18.26 -36.99
CA ASP A 216 20.00 18.84 -36.01
C ASP A 216 21.18 17.88 -35.79
N GLU A 217 22.39 18.41 -35.95
CA GLU A 217 23.65 17.77 -35.58
C GLU A 217 23.91 18.06 -34.10
N PHE A 218 23.59 17.12 -33.20
CA PHE A 218 23.65 17.34 -31.74
C PHE A 218 24.34 16.24 -30.93
N PHE A 219 24.94 15.24 -31.58
CA PHE A 219 25.93 14.38 -30.95
C PHE A 219 27.18 14.45 -31.81
N GLY A 220 28.17 15.20 -31.32
CA GLY A 220 29.50 15.25 -31.92
C GLY A 220 30.33 14.06 -31.45
N ASP A 221 31.30 13.68 -32.27
CA ASP A 221 32.39 12.81 -31.84
C ASP A 221 33.24 13.53 -30.78
N ASP A 222 33.74 12.74 -29.82
CA ASP A 222 34.65 13.14 -28.75
C ASP A 222 35.75 12.06 -28.72
N ASP A 223 36.43 11.89 -29.86
CA ASP A 223 37.48 10.89 -30.10
C ASP A 223 38.80 11.35 -29.45
N ASP A 224 38.94 11.05 -28.16
CA ASP A 224 40.20 11.04 -27.41
C ASP A 224 40.50 9.57 -27.01
N ASP A 225 41.49 8.93 -27.64
CA ASP A 225 42.16 7.72 -27.14
C ASP A 225 43.59 7.65 -27.74
N GLU A 226 44.56 7.19 -26.96
CA GLU A 226 45.99 7.51 -27.13
C GLU A 226 46.83 6.52 -28.00
N GLU A 227 48.11 6.84 -28.16
CA GLU A 227 49.13 6.14 -28.97
C GLU A 227 49.51 4.73 -28.47
N GLU A 228 50.06 3.88 -29.35
CA GLU A 228 51.25 3.07 -29.03
C GLU A 228 52.02 2.65 -30.33
N GLU A 229 53.36 2.53 -30.24
CA GLU A 229 54.27 2.00 -31.30
C GLU A 229 54.57 0.50 -31.10
#